data_AF-A0A6I4TUS7-F1
#
_entry.id   AF-A0A6I4TUS7-F1
#
_cell.length_a   1.000
_cell.length_b   1.000
_cell.length_c   1.000
_cell.angle_alpha   90.00
_cell.angle_beta   90.00
_cell.angle_gamma   90.00
#
_symmetry.space_group_name_H-M   'P 1'
#
loop_
_entity.id
_entity.type
_entity.pdbx_description
1 polymer ?
#
loop_
_entity_poly.entity_id
_entity_poly.type
_entity_poly.pdbx_seq_one_letter_code
_entity_poly.pdbx_strand_id
1 'polypeptide(L)'
;MSRPLRSAILVLALLASPTAVVAQPAGTPPAQRDPALDDDAALLEQAIARLEGNYGDILSDVGCDAPTITAHKLLCDSADNPNLLLWRMSRLDDMAWAYAYENATGTEIDRANVPLDAAFIAERDACTDVDCLHQVLIRHTNDSLGGETPYR
;
A
#
# COMPACT_ATOMS: atom_id res chain seq x y z
N MET A 1 69.76 -58.51 16.71
CA MET A 1 70.02 -57.53 15.64
C MET A 1 68.68 -57.03 15.12
N SER A 2 68.44 -55.71 15.20
CA SER A 2 67.68 -54.89 14.21
C SER A 2 66.23 -55.32 13.88
N ARG A 3 65.14 -54.58 14.13
CA ARG A 3 64.83 -53.13 14.22
C ARG A 3 63.46 -52.93 14.93
N PRO A 4 63.19 -51.76 15.52
CA PRO A 4 61.88 -51.41 16.10
C PRO A 4 60.95 -50.75 15.07
N LEU A 5 59.65 -50.99 15.18
CA LEU A 5 58.61 -50.20 14.50
C LEU A 5 57.85 -49.37 15.53
N ARG A 6 57.88 -48.06 15.26
CA ARG A 6 57.27 -46.97 16.00
C ARG A 6 55.76 -47.17 16.12
N SER A 7 55.20 -46.98 17.31
CA SER A 7 53.80 -46.63 17.49
C SER A 7 53.75 -45.39 18.38
N ALA A 8 53.57 -44.24 17.74
CA ALA A 8 53.21 -43.01 18.40
C ALA A 8 51.72 -43.10 18.74
N ILE A 9 51.40 -43.19 20.03
CA ILE A 9 50.03 -43.05 20.52
C ILE A 9 49.73 -41.55 20.50
N LEU A 10 48.88 -41.14 19.56
CA LEU A 10 48.32 -39.80 19.48
C LEU A 10 47.27 -39.67 20.60
N VAL A 11 47.56 -38.83 21.59
CA VAL A 11 46.59 -38.42 22.62
C VAL A 11 45.65 -37.40 21.98
N LEU A 12 44.43 -37.82 21.62
CA LEU A 12 43.38 -36.91 21.19
C LEU A 12 42.63 -36.41 22.44
N ALA A 13 42.87 -35.16 22.81
CA ALA A 13 42.11 -34.48 23.86
C ALA A 13 40.68 -34.20 23.37
N LEU A 14 39.67 -34.78 24.04
CA LEU A 14 38.28 -34.35 23.88
C LEU A 14 38.11 -32.98 24.56
N LEU A 15 38.02 -31.92 23.75
CA LEU A 15 37.51 -30.63 24.20
C LEU A 15 35.98 -30.69 24.18
N ALA A 16 35.37 -30.68 25.36
CA ALA A 16 33.93 -30.48 25.51
C ALA A 16 33.61 -29.00 25.21
N SER A 17 32.92 -28.74 24.10
CA SER A 17 32.38 -27.42 23.79
C SER A 17 31.17 -27.12 24.68
N PRO A 18 31.08 -25.96 25.33
CA PRO A 18 29.84 -25.54 25.97
C PRO A 18 28.82 -25.18 24.89
N THR A 19 27.69 -25.87 24.87
CA THR A 19 26.51 -25.50 24.08
C THR A 19 26.01 -24.16 24.59
N ALA A 20 26.31 -23.08 23.87
CA ALA A 20 25.69 -21.79 24.08
C ALA A 20 24.21 -21.91 23.71
N VAL A 21 23.32 -21.86 24.71
CA VAL A 21 21.89 -21.67 24.50
C VAL A 21 21.71 -20.25 23.99
N VAL A 22 21.46 -20.10 22.68
CA VAL A 22 21.05 -18.83 22.10
C VAL A 22 19.65 -18.54 22.62
N ALA A 23 19.52 -17.56 23.52
CA ALA A 23 18.24 -16.98 23.88
C ALA A 23 17.66 -16.34 22.61
N GLN A 24 16.54 -16.89 22.11
CA GLN A 24 15.80 -16.27 21.02
C GLN A 24 15.27 -14.92 21.53
N PRO A 25 15.47 -13.80 20.81
CA PRO A 25 14.73 -12.58 21.12
C PRO A 25 13.25 -12.90 20.97
N ALA A 26 12.44 -12.50 21.97
CA ALA A 26 10.99 -12.58 21.88
C ALA A 26 10.56 -11.79 20.64
N GLY A 27 10.27 -12.52 19.56
CA GLY A 27 9.78 -11.93 18.32
C GLY A 27 8.49 -11.20 18.62
N THR A 28 8.40 -9.96 18.15
CA THR A 28 7.13 -9.22 18.07
C THR A 28 6.09 -10.15 17.42
N PRO A 29 4.91 -10.33 18.03
CA PRO A 29 3.83 -11.09 17.39
C PRO A 29 3.58 -10.52 15.99
N PRO A 30 3.33 -11.36 14.97
CA PRO A 30 2.89 -10.84 13.69
C PRO A 30 1.65 -9.98 13.94
N ALA A 31 1.63 -8.77 13.38
CA ALA A 31 0.45 -7.92 13.41
C ALA A 31 -0.75 -8.76 12.95
N GLN A 32 -1.74 -8.90 13.83
CA GLN A 32 -2.96 -9.63 13.48
C GLN A 32 -3.61 -8.88 12.30
N ARG A 33 -3.75 -9.55 11.15
CA ARG A 33 -4.50 -8.99 10.02
C ARG A 33 -5.95 -8.83 10.45
N ASP A 34 -6.51 -7.67 10.19
CA ASP A 34 -7.93 -7.42 10.34
C ASP A 34 -8.65 -7.91 9.06
N PRO A 35 -9.51 -8.94 9.15
CA PRO A 35 -10.23 -9.48 8.00
C PRO A 35 -11.12 -8.43 7.29
N ALA A 36 -11.59 -7.41 8.00
CA ALA A 36 -12.39 -6.35 7.39
C ALA A 36 -11.55 -5.51 6.42
N LEU A 37 -10.31 -5.19 6.80
CA LEU A 37 -9.36 -4.47 5.94
C LEU A 37 -8.92 -5.31 4.73
N ASP A 38 -8.83 -6.64 4.88
CA ASP A 38 -8.49 -7.55 3.79
C ASP A 38 -9.63 -7.65 2.74
N ASP A 39 -10.90 -7.65 3.18
CA ASP A 39 -12.07 -7.66 2.29
C ASP A 39 -12.19 -6.36 1.49
N ASP A 40 -11.98 -5.20 2.13
CA ASP A 40 -11.98 -3.90 1.46
C ASP A 40 -10.85 -3.78 0.45
N ALA A 41 -9.66 -4.28 0.81
CA ALA A 41 -8.53 -4.30 -0.11
C ALA A 41 -8.85 -5.11 -1.37
N ALA A 42 -9.53 -6.25 -1.27
CA ALA A 42 -9.88 -7.08 -2.42
C ALA A 42 -10.92 -6.41 -3.34
N LEU A 43 -11.94 -5.77 -2.76
CA LEU A 43 -12.97 -5.05 -3.53
C LEU A 43 -12.38 -3.82 -4.22
N LEU A 44 -11.53 -3.09 -3.53
CA LEU A 44 -10.81 -1.93 -4.05
C LEU A 44 -9.90 -2.33 -5.22
N GLU A 45 -9.11 -3.39 -5.07
CA GLU A 45 -8.24 -3.91 -6.14
C GLU A 45 -9.04 -4.39 -7.36
N GLN A 46 -10.21 -5.02 -7.15
CA GLN A 46 -11.08 -5.40 -8.24
C GLN A 46 -11.62 -4.19 -9.01
N ALA A 47 -12.01 -3.13 -8.30
CA ALA A 47 -12.51 -1.90 -8.90
C ALA A 47 -11.39 -1.14 -9.65
N ILE A 48 -10.17 -1.11 -9.09
CA ILE A 48 -8.97 -0.59 -9.74
C ILE A 48 -8.70 -1.35 -11.03
N ALA A 49 -8.60 -2.68 -10.98
CA ALA A 49 -8.31 -3.50 -12.16
C ALA A 49 -9.36 -3.35 -13.27
N ARG A 50 -10.63 -3.08 -12.92
CA ARG A 50 -11.70 -2.80 -13.88
C ARG A 50 -11.45 -1.52 -14.68
N LEU A 51 -10.89 -0.48 -14.06
CA LEU A 51 -10.67 0.83 -14.68
C LEU A 51 -9.27 0.99 -15.28
N GLU A 52 -8.26 0.31 -14.74
CA GLU A 52 -6.85 0.45 -15.15
C GLU A 52 -6.60 0.24 -16.65
N GLY A 53 -7.35 -0.64 -17.31
CA GLY A 53 -7.19 -0.88 -18.75
C GLY A 53 -7.45 0.37 -19.61
N ASN A 54 -8.33 1.26 -19.15
CA ASN A 54 -8.71 2.48 -19.88
C ASN A 54 -8.21 3.76 -19.19
N TYR A 55 -7.89 3.73 -17.90
CA TYR A 55 -7.58 4.93 -17.12
C TYR A 55 -6.27 4.81 -16.30
N GLY A 56 -5.53 3.71 -16.48
CA GLY A 56 -4.34 3.38 -15.71
C GLY A 56 -3.15 4.32 -15.89
N ASP A 57 -3.16 5.18 -16.91
CA ASP A 57 -2.13 6.19 -17.19
C ASP A 57 -2.47 7.59 -16.64
N ILE A 58 -3.66 7.78 -16.05
CA ILE A 58 -4.00 9.00 -15.33
C ILE A 58 -3.07 9.13 -14.13
N LEU A 59 -2.48 10.31 -13.96
CA LEU A 59 -1.62 10.62 -12.83
C LEU A 59 -2.44 11.27 -11.71
N SER A 60 -2.07 10.99 -10.46
CA SER A 60 -2.64 11.71 -9.32
C SER A 60 -2.22 13.18 -9.36
N ASP A 61 -3.11 14.08 -8.95
CA ASP A 61 -2.78 15.49 -8.75
C ASP A 61 -1.93 15.73 -7.48
N VAL A 62 -1.80 14.71 -6.63
CA VAL A 62 -1.01 14.74 -5.39
C VAL A 62 0.44 14.33 -5.65
N GLY A 63 1.37 15.28 -5.50
CA GLY A 63 2.81 15.04 -5.59
C GLY A 63 3.48 14.78 -4.24
N CYS A 64 4.27 13.70 -4.14
CA CYS A 64 4.87 13.25 -2.87
C CYS A 64 6.31 13.72 -2.61
N ASP A 65 6.92 14.49 -3.50
CA ASP A 65 8.32 14.93 -3.34
C ASP A 65 8.52 15.86 -2.12
N ALA A 66 7.53 16.72 -1.81
CA ALA A 66 7.55 17.63 -0.67
C ALA A 66 6.13 18.16 -0.33
N PRO A 67 5.19 17.29 0.07
CA PRO A 67 3.81 17.71 0.33
C PRO A 67 3.74 18.70 1.48
N THR A 68 3.09 19.84 1.28
CA THR A 68 2.90 20.87 2.31
C THR A 68 1.51 20.79 2.96
N ILE A 69 0.51 20.36 2.19
CA ILE A 69 -0.87 20.13 2.63
C ILE A 69 -0.94 18.84 3.47
N THR A 70 -1.64 18.90 4.61
CA THR A 70 -1.75 17.76 5.55
C THR A 70 -2.37 16.53 4.89
N ALA A 71 -3.46 16.70 4.15
CA ALA A 71 -4.10 15.64 3.38
C ALA A 71 -3.10 14.92 2.44
N HIS A 72 -2.27 15.68 1.72
CA HIS A 72 -1.28 15.12 0.80
C HIS A 72 -0.20 14.34 1.54
N LYS A 73 0.24 14.83 2.71
CA LYS A 73 1.18 14.09 3.57
C LYS A 73 0.60 12.73 3.98
N LEU A 74 -0.65 12.70 4.42
CA LEU A 74 -1.32 11.45 4.81
C LEU A 74 -1.46 10.47 3.63
N LEU A 75 -1.79 10.96 2.44
CA LEU A 75 -1.86 10.14 1.22
C LEU A 75 -0.49 9.59 0.83
N CYS A 76 0.54 10.44 0.84
CA CYS A 76 1.91 10.04 0.50
C CYS A 76 2.51 9.10 1.54
N ASP A 77 2.28 9.34 2.84
CA ASP A 77 2.68 8.43 3.90
C ASP A 77 2.03 7.05 3.72
N SER A 78 0.77 6.98 3.25
CA SER A 78 0.13 5.70 2.95
C SER A 78 0.82 4.96 1.80
N ALA A 79 1.31 5.66 0.78
CA ALA A 79 2.00 5.06 -0.38
C ALA A 79 3.32 4.36 0.00
N ASP A 80 3.99 4.84 1.05
CA ASP A 80 5.26 4.29 1.54
C ASP A 80 5.10 3.19 2.61
N ASN A 81 3.86 2.88 2.99
CA ASN A 81 3.53 1.91 4.05
C ASN A 81 2.91 0.62 3.50
N PRO A 82 3.01 -0.51 4.23
CA PRO A 82 2.39 -1.77 3.81
C PRO A 82 0.86 -1.71 3.75
N ASN A 83 0.24 -0.72 4.41
CA ASN A 83 -1.18 -0.43 4.30
C ASN A 83 -1.41 0.71 3.29
N LEU A 84 -1.41 0.34 2.00
CA LEU A 84 -1.62 1.23 0.85
C LEU A 84 -3.08 1.67 0.68
N LEU A 85 -3.95 1.49 1.68
CA LEU A 85 -5.40 1.65 1.52
C LEU A 85 -5.76 3.07 1.04
N LEU A 86 -5.34 4.11 1.77
CA LEU A 86 -5.62 5.50 1.39
C LEU A 86 -5.08 5.85 0.01
N TRP A 87 -3.87 5.38 -0.32
CA TRP A 87 -3.28 5.60 -1.64
C TRP A 87 -4.09 4.92 -2.75
N ARG A 88 -4.51 3.66 -2.55
CA ARG A 88 -5.36 2.93 -3.50
C ARG A 88 -6.74 3.54 -3.64
N MET A 89 -7.31 4.05 -2.55
CA MET A 89 -8.58 4.78 -2.59
C MET A 89 -8.47 6.03 -3.46
N SER A 90 -7.42 6.84 -3.24
CA SER A 90 -7.13 8.00 -4.10
C SER A 90 -6.91 7.60 -5.55
N ARG A 91 -6.18 6.50 -5.78
CA ARG A 91 -5.93 6.00 -7.14
C ARG A 91 -7.22 5.62 -7.86
N LEU A 92 -8.11 4.91 -7.17
CA LEU A 92 -9.41 4.54 -7.71
C LEU A 92 -10.26 5.77 -7.99
N ASP A 93 -10.24 6.76 -7.08
CA ASP A 93 -10.97 8.02 -7.22
C ASP A 93 -10.58 8.77 -8.51
N ASP A 94 -9.27 8.93 -8.76
CA ASP A 94 -8.76 9.59 -9.98
C ASP A 94 -9.32 8.94 -11.26
N MET A 95 -9.32 7.60 -11.31
CA MET A 95 -9.83 6.85 -12.45
C MET A 95 -11.36 6.86 -12.55
N ALA A 96 -12.06 6.78 -11.41
CA ALA A 96 -13.51 6.82 -11.34
C ALA A 96 -14.05 8.17 -11.80
N TRP A 97 -13.42 9.27 -11.38
CA TRP A 97 -13.77 10.62 -11.81
C TRP A 97 -13.61 10.79 -13.32
N ALA A 98 -12.48 10.35 -13.88
CA ALA A 98 -12.24 10.39 -15.32
C ALA A 98 -13.31 9.60 -16.10
N TYR A 99 -13.62 8.39 -15.66
CA TYR A 99 -14.72 7.58 -16.20
C TYR A 99 -16.05 8.33 -16.14
N ALA A 100 -16.39 8.93 -14.99
CA ALA A 100 -17.63 9.68 -14.81
C ALA A 100 -17.71 10.89 -15.75
N TYR A 101 -16.61 11.64 -15.88
CA TYR A 101 -16.50 12.81 -16.74
C TYR A 101 -16.71 12.45 -18.21
N GLU A 102 -16.04 11.41 -18.72
CA GLU A 102 -16.23 10.95 -20.11
C GLU A 102 -17.67 10.52 -20.37
N ASN A 103 -18.28 9.77 -19.46
CA ASN A 103 -19.68 9.33 -19.62
C ASN A 103 -20.67 10.49 -19.56
N ALA A 104 -20.43 11.49 -18.71
CA ALA A 104 -21.30 12.66 -18.56
C ALA A 104 -21.20 13.60 -19.77
N THR A 105 -20.02 13.72 -20.38
CA THR A 105 -19.74 14.68 -21.46
C THR A 105 -19.75 14.06 -22.85
N GLY A 106 -19.65 12.74 -22.96
CA GLY A 106 -19.48 12.02 -24.23
C GLY A 106 -18.16 12.32 -24.95
N THR A 107 -17.17 12.86 -24.24
CA THR A 107 -15.88 13.29 -24.80
C THR A 107 -14.76 12.48 -24.17
N GLU A 108 -13.87 11.91 -24.99
CA GLU A 108 -12.64 11.27 -24.52
C GLU A 108 -11.71 12.32 -23.93
N ILE A 109 -11.20 12.07 -22.71
CA ILE A 109 -10.30 13.01 -22.03
C ILE A 109 -8.87 12.90 -22.53
N ASP A 110 -8.14 14.01 -22.50
CA ASP A 110 -6.68 13.98 -22.52
C ASP A 110 -6.19 13.50 -21.14
N ARG A 111 -5.65 12.28 -21.08
CA ARG A 111 -5.22 11.64 -19.84
C ARG A 111 -3.99 12.30 -19.21
N ALA A 112 -3.25 13.12 -19.97
CA ALA A 112 -2.18 13.95 -19.43
C ALA A 112 -2.72 15.24 -18.78
N ASN A 113 -4.00 15.57 -19.01
CA ASN A 113 -4.64 16.79 -18.52
C ASN A 113 -6.12 16.53 -18.18
N VAL A 114 -6.33 15.58 -17.27
CA VAL A 114 -7.67 15.20 -16.80
C VAL A 114 -8.31 16.42 -16.13
N PRO A 115 -9.54 16.81 -16.53
CA PRO A 115 -10.30 17.84 -15.82
C PRO A 115 -10.42 17.48 -14.35
N LEU A 116 -10.17 18.41 -13.44
CA LEU A 116 -10.21 18.14 -12.01
C LEU A 116 -11.52 18.65 -11.39
N ASP A 117 -12.09 17.89 -10.44
CA ASP A 117 -13.18 18.38 -9.60
C ASP A 117 -12.63 19.32 -8.52
N ALA A 118 -12.75 20.62 -8.77
CA ALA A 118 -12.27 21.65 -7.84
C ALA A 118 -12.99 21.63 -6.48
N ALA A 119 -14.25 21.19 -6.42
CA ALA A 119 -14.99 21.11 -5.16
C ALA A 119 -14.48 19.93 -4.32
N PHE A 120 -14.29 18.77 -4.94
CA PHE A 120 -13.67 17.62 -4.30
C PHE A 120 -12.25 17.92 -3.82
N ILE A 121 -11.39 18.52 -4.66
CA ILE A 121 -10.01 18.88 -4.27
C ILE A 121 -10.01 19.79 -3.05
N ALA A 122 -10.86 20.83 -3.04
CA ALA A 122 -10.95 21.74 -1.91
C ALA A 122 -11.40 21.03 -0.63
N GLU A 123 -12.33 20.07 -0.74
CA GLU A 123 -12.80 19.28 0.40
C GLU A 123 -11.73 18.30 0.92
N ARG A 124 -11.10 17.54 0.03
CA ARG A 124 -10.00 16.63 0.34
C ARG A 124 -8.85 17.35 1.01
N ASP A 125 -8.43 18.49 0.45
CA ASP A 125 -7.27 19.25 0.94
C ASP A 125 -7.55 19.93 2.29
N ALA A 126 -8.82 20.07 2.68
CA ALA A 126 -9.22 20.54 4.01
C ALA A 126 -9.13 19.45 5.09
N CYS A 127 -9.01 18.18 4.72
CA CYS A 127 -8.86 17.10 5.69
C CYS A 127 -7.54 17.18 6.47
N THR A 128 -7.61 16.89 7.77
CA THR A 128 -6.45 16.91 8.67
C THR A 128 -6.15 15.55 9.31
N ASP A 129 -6.98 14.54 9.03
CA ASP A 129 -6.84 13.17 9.52
C ASP A 129 -7.28 12.15 8.46
N VAL A 130 -7.02 10.86 8.76
CA VAL A 130 -7.31 9.72 7.90
C VAL A 130 -8.81 9.49 7.75
N ASP A 131 -9.59 9.70 8.81
CA ASP A 131 -11.03 9.43 8.80
C ASP A 131 -11.77 10.41 7.87
N CYS A 132 -11.40 11.69 7.90
CA CYS A 132 -11.90 12.68 6.93
C CYS A 132 -11.56 12.28 5.50
N LEU A 133 -10.30 11.91 5.23
CA LEU A 133 -9.85 11.49 3.90
C LEU A 133 -10.64 10.26 3.40
N HIS A 134 -10.82 9.25 4.25
CA HIS A 134 -11.63 8.09 3.90
C HIS A 134 -13.05 8.49 3.51
N GLN A 135 -13.73 9.33 4.30
CA GLN A 135 -15.10 9.72 4.01
C GLN A 135 -15.24 10.53 2.72
N VAL A 136 -14.30 11.45 2.47
CA VAL A 136 -14.30 12.29 1.26
C VAL A 136 -14.05 11.43 0.03
N LEU A 137 -13.04 10.54 0.07
CA LEU A 137 -12.72 9.62 -1.03
C LEU A 137 -13.86 8.64 -1.30
N ILE A 138 -14.42 8.00 -0.27
CA ILE A 138 -15.54 7.04 -0.44
C ILE A 138 -16.72 7.70 -1.14
N ARG A 139 -17.13 8.90 -0.67
CA ARG A 139 -18.27 9.59 -1.25
C ARG A 139 -18.02 9.96 -2.70
N HIS A 140 -16.90 10.62 -2.99
CA HIS A 140 -16.61 11.09 -4.35
C HIS A 140 -16.41 9.94 -5.34
N THR A 141 -15.73 8.86 -4.92
CA THR A 141 -15.58 7.66 -5.74
C THR A 141 -16.93 6.99 -5.97
N ASN A 142 -17.76 6.82 -4.95
CA ASN A 142 -19.09 6.23 -5.11
C ASN A 142 -19.97 7.06 -6.05
N ASP A 143 -19.97 8.39 -5.91
CA ASP A 143 -20.72 9.28 -6.79
C ASP A 143 -20.24 9.16 -8.24
N SER A 144 -18.93 9.09 -8.46
CA SER A 144 -18.30 8.88 -9.77
C SER A 144 -18.61 7.51 -10.39
N LEU A 145 -18.78 6.48 -9.55
CA LEU A 145 -19.19 5.13 -9.97
C LEU A 145 -20.72 4.95 -10.06
N GLY A 146 -21.50 6.02 -10.01
CA GLY A 146 -22.97 5.95 -10.12
C GLY A 146 -23.66 5.32 -8.92
N GLY A 147 -23.05 5.42 -7.73
CA GLY A 147 -23.55 4.89 -6.47
C GLY A 147 -23.09 3.47 -6.13
N GLU A 148 -22.33 2.80 -7.01
CA GLU A 148 -21.64 1.55 -6.66
C GLU A 148 -20.56 1.82 -5.61
N THR A 149 -20.45 0.94 -4.61
CA THR A 149 -19.41 1.09 -3.59
C THR A 149 -18.43 -0.09 -3.58
N PRO A 150 -17.13 0.16 -3.79
CA PRO A 150 -16.06 -0.82 -3.64
C PRO A 150 -15.50 -0.87 -2.20
N TYR A 151 -16.25 -0.33 -1.23
CA TYR A 151 -15.89 -0.21 0.18
C TYR A 151 -16.97 -0.89 1.05
N ARG A 152 -16.63 -1.39 2.24
CA ARG A 152 -17.59 -1.94 3.22
C ARG A 152 -17.73 -1.11 4.49
#